data_AF-A0A1H1HV80-F1
#
_entry.id   AF-A0A1H1HV80-F1
#
_cell.length_a   1.000
_cell.length_b   1.000
_cell.length_c   1.000
_cell.angle_alpha   90.00
_cell.angle_beta   90.00
_cell.angle_gamma   90.00
#
_symmetry.space_group_name_H-M   'P 1'
#
loop_
_entity.id
_entity.type
_entity.pdbx_description
1 polymer ?
#
loop_
_entity_poly.entity_id
_entity_poly.type
_entity_poly.pdbx_seq_one_letter_code
_entity_poly.pdbx_strand_id
1 'polypeptide(L)'
;MKVLMVLTSHDQLGDTGRKTGFWLEEFAAPYYVFKDAGAELVLASPAGGQPPLDPVSDEPDAQTEQTRRFAADPAAQQALANTVKLDTVNADDFDSVFYPGGHGPLWDLAESPVSIALIESFERAGKPIGFVCHAPGALRHVKAVNGEPLVKGRRVTGFSNSEEAAVGLTEVVPFLIENDFKALGGNYQKGADWQSFVLEDGLLITGQNPASSSDVAKALLKLTA
;
A
#
# COMPACT_ATOMS: atom_id res chain seq x y z
N MET A 1 18.65 8.20 2.16
CA MET A 1 17.55 7.24 2.13
C MET A 1 16.77 7.43 0.85
N LYS A 2 16.54 6.37 0.09
CA LYS A 2 15.76 6.34 -1.15
C LYS A 2 14.60 5.36 -1.00
N VAL A 3 13.37 5.86 -1.14
CA VAL A 3 12.14 5.10 -0.92
C VAL A 3 11.38 4.95 -2.22
N LEU A 4 11.01 3.71 -2.53
CA LEU A 4 10.09 3.40 -3.62
C LEU A 4 8.65 3.45 -3.10
N MET A 5 7.74 4.14 -3.79
CA MET A 5 6.31 4.03 -3.55
C MET A 5 5.63 3.36 -4.75
N VAL A 6 4.90 2.27 -4.51
CA VAL A 6 4.27 1.46 -5.58
C VAL A 6 2.75 1.61 -5.53
N LEU A 7 2.18 2.27 -6.55
CA LEU A 7 0.74 2.51 -6.67
C LEU A 7 0.11 1.51 -7.64
N THR A 8 -1.18 1.21 -7.42
CA THR A 8 -1.99 0.44 -8.37
C THR A 8 -2.12 1.16 -9.72
N SER A 9 -2.34 0.39 -10.78
CA SER A 9 -2.79 0.85 -12.10
C SER A 9 -4.23 0.41 -12.41
N HIS A 10 -4.92 -0.24 -11.46
CA HIS A 10 -6.27 -0.75 -11.64
C HIS A 10 -7.32 0.33 -11.34
N ASP A 11 -8.27 0.53 -12.27
CA ASP A 11 -9.21 1.66 -12.23
C ASP A 11 -10.69 1.27 -12.13
N GLN A 12 -11.02 -0.01 -12.05
CA GLN A 12 -12.41 -0.52 -12.06
C GLN A 12 -12.73 -1.26 -10.76
N LEU A 13 -13.87 -0.95 -10.16
CA LEU A 13 -14.30 -1.61 -8.94
C LEU A 13 -15.10 -2.88 -9.27
N GLY A 14 -14.39 -3.95 -9.62
CA GLY A 14 -14.97 -5.19 -10.13
C GLY A 14 -15.92 -4.93 -11.32
N ASP A 15 -17.03 -5.66 -11.37
CA ASP A 15 -18.04 -5.53 -12.41
C ASP A 15 -19.13 -4.48 -12.09
N THR A 16 -18.91 -3.60 -11.10
CA THR A 16 -19.93 -2.65 -10.64
C THR A 16 -20.16 -1.47 -11.59
N GLY A 17 -19.25 -1.27 -12.55
CA GLY A 17 -19.22 -0.08 -13.42
C GLY A 17 -18.71 1.19 -12.74
N ARG A 18 -18.35 1.13 -11.45
CA ARG A 18 -17.72 2.24 -10.72
C ARG A 18 -16.20 2.23 -10.88
N LYS A 19 -15.59 3.40 -10.71
CA LYS A 19 -14.14 3.57 -10.70
C LYS A 19 -13.56 3.30 -9.32
N THR A 20 -12.30 2.90 -9.29
CA THR A 20 -11.45 2.85 -8.08
C THR A 20 -10.01 3.22 -8.48
N GLY A 21 -9.07 3.06 -7.55
CA GLY A 21 -7.67 3.36 -7.75
C GLY A 21 -6.90 3.25 -6.44
N PHE A 22 -5.84 4.05 -6.31
CA PHE A 22 -5.22 4.28 -5.01
C PHE A 22 -6.04 5.26 -4.18
N TRP A 23 -5.94 5.19 -2.85
CA TRP A 23 -6.59 6.15 -1.94
C TRP A 23 -5.71 7.39 -1.70
N LEU A 24 -6.23 8.60 -1.93
CA LEU A 24 -5.42 9.84 -1.96
C LEU A 24 -4.60 10.06 -0.69
N GLU A 25 -5.24 10.00 0.49
CA GLU A 25 -4.56 10.20 1.78
C GLU A 25 -3.44 9.18 2.01
N GLU A 26 -3.64 7.95 1.56
CA GLU A 26 -2.68 6.87 1.74
C GLU A 26 -1.44 7.02 0.87
N PHE A 27 -1.52 7.84 -0.18
CA PHE A 27 -0.36 8.28 -0.94
C PHE A 27 0.20 9.59 -0.40
N ALA A 28 -0.63 10.62 -0.27
CA ALA A 28 -0.21 11.98 0.03
C ALA A 28 0.47 12.09 1.41
N ALA A 29 -0.11 11.47 2.45
CA ALA A 29 0.45 11.58 3.79
C ALA A 29 1.80 10.86 3.91
N PRO A 30 1.97 9.59 3.48
CA PRO A 30 3.28 8.94 3.43
C PRO A 30 4.30 9.66 2.54
N TYR A 31 3.88 10.16 1.37
CA TYR A 31 4.75 10.93 0.48
C TYR A 31 5.40 12.11 1.21
N TYR A 32 4.61 12.88 1.97
CA TYR A 32 5.15 14.01 2.73
C TYR A 32 5.92 13.60 3.98
N VAL A 33 5.54 12.51 4.67
CA VAL A 33 6.36 11.95 5.77
C VAL A 33 7.77 11.65 5.28
N PHE A 34 7.92 11.01 4.12
CA PHE A 34 9.23 10.69 3.57
C PHE A 34 9.95 11.92 3.00
N LYS A 35 9.25 12.75 2.21
CA LYS A 35 9.82 13.95 1.58
C LYS A 35 10.36 14.92 2.62
N ASP A 36 9.61 15.17 3.70
CA ASP A 36 10.00 16.09 4.76
C ASP A 36 11.15 15.54 5.63
N ALA A 37 11.34 14.21 5.65
CA ALA A 37 12.51 13.56 6.24
C ALA A 37 13.76 13.59 5.32
N GLY A 38 13.66 14.21 4.13
CA GLY A 38 14.77 14.30 3.17
C GLY A 38 14.98 13.04 2.34
N ALA A 39 13.97 12.16 2.23
CA ALA A 39 14.02 10.99 1.36
C ALA A 39 14.07 11.38 -0.13
N GLU A 40 14.85 10.65 -0.92
CA GLU A 40 14.63 10.60 -2.36
C GLU A 40 13.45 9.66 -2.64
N LEU A 41 12.44 10.13 -3.36
CA LEU A 41 11.24 9.36 -3.68
C LEU A 41 11.20 8.98 -5.15
N VAL A 42 10.95 7.71 -5.43
CA VAL A 42 10.57 7.23 -6.77
C VAL A 42 9.18 6.63 -6.69
N LEU A 43 8.32 7.03 -7.62
CA LEU A 43 6.96 6.51 -7.73
C LEU A 43 6.90 5.52 -8.89
N ALA A 44 6.33 4.36 -8.65
CA ALA A 44 6.14 3.32 -9.65
C ALA A 44 4.69 2.84 -9.67
N SER A 45 4.24 2.36 -10.82
CA SER A 45 2.98 1.61 -10.94
C SER A 45 3.14 0.54 -12.02
N PRO A 46 2.32 -0.54 -12.01
CA PRO A 46 2.41 -1.59 -13.03
C PRO A 46 2.42 -1.07 -14.48
N ALA A 47 1.58 -0.09 -14.80
CA ALA A 47 1.50 0.50 -16.14
C ALA A 47 2.50 1.65 -16.38
N GLY A 48 3.09 2.22 -15.33
CA GLY A 48 3.75 3.54 -15.37
C GLY A 48 2.75 4.67 -15.64
N GLY A 49 3.25 5.91 -15.73
CA GLY A 49 2.44 7.09 -16.02
C GLY A 49 1.57 7.52 -14.83
N GLN A 50 0.37 8.02 -15.09
CA GLN A 50 -0.55 8.47 -14.03
C GLN A 50 -1.34 7.28 -13.48
N PRO A 51 -1.13 6.86 -12.21
CA PRO A 51 -1.98 5.85 -11.59
C PRO A 51 -3.39 6.40 -11.36
N PRO A 52 -4.43 5.54 -11.45
CA PRO A 52 -5.81 5.94 -11.23
C PRO A 52 -6.06 6.24 -9.75
N LEU A 53 -6.75 7.34 -9.49
CA LEU A 53 -7.20 7.75 -8.16
C LEU A 53 -8.60 7.19 -7.90
N ASP A 54 -8.83 6.64 -6.70
CA ASP A 54 -10.20 6.35 -6.27
C ASP A 54 -10.95 7.68 -6.06
N PRO A 55 -12.02 7.95 -6.84
CA PRO A 55 -12.71 9.24 -6.79
C PRO A 55 -13.32 9.56 -5.42
N VAL A 56 -13.70 8.54 -4.64
CA VAL A 56 -14.26 8.75 -3.29
C VAL A 56 -13.21 9.34 -2.36
N SER A 57 -11.93 8.99 -2.56
CA SER A 57 -10.85 9.50 -1.73
C SER A 57 -10.48 10.96 -1.98
N ASP A 58 -11.04 11.59 -3.03
CA ASP A 58 -10.90 13.02 -3.34
C ASP A 58 -12.14 13.85 -2.96
N GLU A 59 -13.19 13.21 -2.42
CA GLU A 59 -14.39 13.94 -1.97
C GLU A 59 -14.09 14.88 -0.80
N PRO A 60 -14.83 15.98 -0.62
CA PRO A 60 -14.50 17.02 0.36
C PRO A 60 -14.35 16.55 1.81
N ASP A 61 -15.06 15.49 2.20
CA ASP A 61 -15.03 14.86 3.52
C ASP A 61 -13.87 13.87 3.72
N ALA A 62 -13.27 13.39 2.63
CA ALA A 62 -12.03 12.59 2.64
C ALA A 62 -10.75 13.45 2.70
N GLN A 63 -10.86 14.77 2.48
CA GLN A 63 -9.71 15.68 2.42
C GLN A 63 -9.09 15.95 3.79
N THR A 64 -7.78 15.71 3.87
CA THR A 64 -6.89 16.03 4.99
C THR A 64 -6.00 17.25 4.72
N GLU A 65 -5.13 17.59 5.66
CA GLU A 65 -4.07 18.59 5.42
C GLU A 65 -3.09 18.15 4.32
N GLN A 66 -2.70 16.87 4.30
CA GLN A 66 -1.69 16.38 3.35
C GLN A 66 -2.24 16.25 1.93
N THR A 67 -3.50 15.84 1.77
CA THR A 67 -4.17 15.86 0.46
C THR A 67 -4.31 17.28 -0.11
N ARG A 68 -4.67 18.27 0.72
CA ARG A 68 -4.69 19.68 0.31
C ARG A 68 -3.31 20.22 -0.04
N ARG A 69 -2.28 19.82 0.71
CA ARG A 69 -0.88 20.14 0.40
C ARG A 69 -0.48 19.54 -0.95
N PHE A 70 -0.84 18.28 -1.20
CA PHE A 70 -0.60 17.60 -2.47
C PHE A 70 -1.31 18.31 -3.65
N ALA A 71 -2.56 18.72 -3.47
CA ALA A 71 -3.31 19.47 -4.46
C ALA A 71 -2.66 20.83 -4.82
N ALA A 72 -1.85 21.39 -3.92
CA ALA A 72 -1.15 22.66 -4.10
C ALA A 72 0.35 22.51 -4.48
N ASP A 73 0.86 21.28 -4.69
CA ASP A 73 2.26 20.99 -4.99
C ASP A 73 2.41 20.45 -6.43
N PRO A 74 2.67 21.32 -7.43
CA PRO A 74 2.81 20.90 -8.82
C PRO A 74 3.94 19.90 -9.05
N ALA A 75 4.99 19.93 -8.23
CA ALA A 75 6.10 18.99 -8.36
C ALA A 75 5.69 17.58 -7.90
N ALA A 76 4.93 17.48 -6.80
CA ALA A 76 4.37 16.20 -6.36
C ALA A 76 3.34 15.65 -7.34
N GLN A 77 2.48 16.50 -7.92
CA GLN A 77 1.56 16.11 -8.98
C GLN A 77 2.28 15.62 -10.23
N GLN A 78 3.33 16.33 -10.67
CA GLN A 78 4.14 15.90 -11.80
C GLN A 78 4.83 14.56 -11.50
N ALA A 79 5.35 14.35 -10.29
CA ALA A 79 5.93 13.07 -9.90
C ALA A 79 4.89 11.94 -10.00
N LEU A 80 3.68 12.15 -9.49
CA LEU A 80 2.59 11.17 -9.57
C LEU A 80 2.17 10.89 -11.02
N ALA A 81 2.13 11.91 -11.88
CA ALA A 81 1.75 11.75 -13.29
C ALA A 81 2.78 10.99 -14.14
N ASN A 82 3.99 10.79 -13.62
CA ASN A 82 5.10 10.17 -14.34
C ASN A 82 5.72 9.02 -13.54
N THR A 83 4.89 8.12 -12.98
CA THR A 83 5.43 6.93 -12.34
C THR A 83 6.23 6.11 -13.36
N VAL A 84 7.32 5.50 -12.90
CA VAL A 84 8.05 4.52 -13.70
C VAL A 84 7.23 3.23 -13.77
N LYS A 85 7.44 2.43 -14.83
CA LYS A 85 6.84 1.11 -14.91
C LYS A 85 7.45 0.18 -13.87
N LEU A 86 6.62 -0.56 -13.16
CA LEU A 86 7.06 -1.43 -12.07
C LEU A 86 8.08 -2.49 -12.54
N ASP A 87 7.96 -2.98 -13.77
CA ASP A 87 8.88 -3.98 -14.36
C ASP A 87 10.28 -3.43 -14.71
N THR A 88 10.48 -2.12 -14.59
CA THR A 88 11.79 -1.46 -14.76
C THR A 88 12.51 -1.19 -13.44
N VAL A 89 11.86 -1.47 -12.31
CA VAL A 89 12.38 -1.19 -10.97
C VAL A 89 13.28 -2.33 -10.49
N ASN A 90 14.44 -1.98 -9.94
CA ASN A 90 15.30 -2.91 -9.21
C ASN A 90 15.28 -2.58 -7.70
N ALA A 91 15.01 -3.57 -6.86
CA ALA A 91 14.99 -3.42 -5.41
C ALA A 91 16.34 -2.97 -4.82
N ASP A 92 17.45 -3.25 -5.50
CA ASP A 92 18.80 -2.87 -5.05
C ASP A 92 18.99 -1.34 -5.02
N ASP A 93 18.25 -0.59 -5.84
CA ASP A 93 18.36 0.87 -5.95
C ASP A 93 17.66 1.64 -4.80
N PHE A 94 17.01 0.93 -3.88
CA PHE A 94 16.16 1.52 -2.84
C PHE A 94 16.53 1.00 -1.46
N ASP A 95 16.33 1.82 -0.43
CA ASP A 95 16.50 1.40 0.96
C ASP A 95 15.22 0.74 1.51
N SER A 96 14.06 1.07 0.95
CA SER A 96 12.76 0.55 1.37
C SER A 96 11.68 0.75 0.29
N VAL A 97 10.56 0.03 0.44
CA VAL A 97 9.37 0.20 -0.39
C VAL A 97 8.11 0.39 0.46
N PHE A 98 7.22 1.26 -0.01
CA PHE A 98 5.91 1.54 0.57
C PHE A 98 4.79 1.35 -0.46
N TYR A 99 3.70 0.69 -0.06
CA TYR A 99 2.53 0.48 -0.90
C TYR A 99 1.30 1.18 -0.29
N PRO A 100 0.81 2.30 -0.87
CA PRO A 100 -0.49 2.85 -0.56
C PRO A 100 -1.62 1.90 -1.02
N GLY A 101 -2.73 1.89 -0.29
CA GLY A 101 -3.94 1.14 -0.61
C GLY A 101 -4.92 1.93 -1.47
N GLY A 102 -6.21 1.90 -1.13
CA GLY A 102 -7.34 1.99 -2.08
C GLY A 102 -7.72 0.59 -2.58
N HIS A 103 -8.88 0.38 -3.20
CA HIS A 103 -9.30 -0.99 -3.56
C HIS A 103 -8.53 -1.59 -4.76
N GLY A 104 -7.98 -0.75 -5.65
CA GLY A 104 -7.29 -1.20 -6.88
C GLY A 104 -6.18 -2.27 -6.71
N PRO A 105 -5.27 -2.19 -5.71
CA PRO A 105 -4.25 -3.18 -5.41
C PRO A 105 -4.72 -4.64 -5.32
N LEU A 106 -5.99 -4.87 -4.96
CA LEU A 106 -6.54 -6.23 -4.87
C LEU A 106 -6.64 -6.93 -6.23
N TRP A 107 -6.73 -6.18 -7.33
CA TRP A 107 -6.85 -6.74 -8.68
C TRP A 107 -5.54 -6.81 -9.45
N ASP A 108 -4.59 -5.92 -9.18
CA ASP A 108 -3.33 -5.87 -9.93
C ASP A 108 -2.11 -6.20 -9.06
N LEU A 109 -1.86 -5.47 -7.98
CA LEU A 109 -0.65 -5.63 -7.18
C LEU A 109 -0.61 -6.98 -6.43
N ALA A 110 -1.77 -7.51 -6.02
CA ALA A 110 -1.91 -8.83 -5.41
C ALA A 110 -1.62 -9.98 -6.37
N GLU A 111 -1.95 -9.81 -7.65
CA GLU A 111 -1.89 -10.87 -8.65
C GLU A 111 -0.67 -10.74 -9.59
N SER A 112 0.04 -9.61 -9.53
CA SER A 112 1.18 -9.30 -10.40
C SER A 112 2.44 -10.07 -10.00
N PRO A 113 3.00 -10.93 -10.88
CA PRO A 113 4.27 -11.61 -10.61
C PRO A 113 5.43 -10.62 -10.40
N VAL A 114 5.37 -9.45 -11.03
CA VAL A 114 6.38 -8.38 -10.87
C VAL A 114 6.32 -7.79 -9.46
N SER A 115 5.10 -7.48 -8.99
CA SER A 115 4.87 -6.98 -7.62
C SER A 115 5.34 -8.00 -6.58
N ILE A 116 4.93 -9.26 -6.73
CA ILE A 116 5.33 -10.37 -5.86
C ILE A 116 6.86 -10.50 -5.80
N ALA A 117 7.52 -10.59 -6.96
CA ALA A 117 8.98 -10.74 -7.03
C ALA A 117 9.72 -9.53 -6.46
N LEU A 118 9.19 -8.33 -6.62
CA LEU A 118 9.76 -7.11 -6.05
C LEU A 118 9.73 -7.17 -4.52
N ILE A 119 8.56 -7.47 -3.93
CA ILE A 119 8.40 -7.59 -2.47
C ILE A 119 9.34 -8.67 -1.90
N GLU A 120 9.39 -9.84 -2.53
CA GLU A 120 10.32 -10.90 -2.12
C GLU A 120 11.78 -10.45 -2.21
N SER A 121 12.13 -9.60 -3.17
CA SER A 121 13.50 -9.10 -3.32
C SER A 121 13.88 -8.12 -2.21
N PHE A 122 12.97 -7.24 -1.79
CA PHE A 122 13.17 -6.39 -0.60
C PHE A 122 13.29 -7.24 0.68
N GLU A 123 12.44 -8.26 0.84
CA GLU A 123 12.48 -9.16 1.99
C GLU A 123 13.82 -9.91 2.07
N ARG A 124 14.26 -10.52 0.97
CA ARG A 124 15.55 -11.23 0.88
C ARG A 124 16.75 -10.32 1.12
N ALA A 125 16.65 -9.06 0.71
CA ALA A 125 17.69 -8.06 0.95
C ALA A 125 17.69 -7.52 2.40
N GLY A 126 16.74 -7.95 3.25
CA GLY A 126 16.63 -7.44 4.61
C GLY A 126 16.27 -5.96 4.66
N LYS A 127 15.45 -5.49 3.72
CA LYS A 127 15.02 -4.09 3.63
C LYS A 127 13.60 -3.91 4.20
N PRO A 128 13.32 -2.80 4.90
CA PRO A 128 11.98 -2.51 5.41
C PRO A 128 10.93 -2.41 4.28
N ILE A 129 9.75 -2.99 4.51
CA ILE A 129 8.62 -2.95 3.57
C ILE A 129 7.32 -2.53 4.30
N GLY A 130 6.62 -1.54 3.75
CA GLY A 130 5.43 -0.94 4.35
C GLY A 130 4.19 -1.04 3.46
N PHE A 131 3.04 -1.37 4.05
CA PHE A 131 1.75 -1.47 3.34
C PHE A 131 0.63 -0.89 4.20
N VAL A 132 -0.40 -0.30 3.59
CA VAL A 132 -1.57 0.20 4.31
C VAL A 132 -2.89 -0.14 3.62
N CYS A 133 -3.95 -0.30 4.41
CA CYS A 133 -5.32 -0.50 3.94
C CYS A 133 -5.47 -1.79 3.13
N HIS A 134 -5.77 -1.70 1.83
CA HIS A 134 -5.86 -2.87 0.95
C HIS A 134 -4.53 -3.34 0.37
N ALA A 135 -3.49 -2.50 0.39
CA ALA A 135 -2.19 -2.85 -0.14
C ALA A 135 -1.51 -4.07 0.52
N PRO A 136 -1.73 -4.39 1.82
CA PRO A 136 -1.31 -5.67 2.40
C PRO A 136 -1.80 -6.88 1.60
N GLY A 137 -2.92 -6.78 0.86
CA GLY A 137 -3.36 -7.83 -0.08
C GLY A 137 -2.28 -8.26 -1.08
N ALA A 138 -1.33 -7.37 -1.41
CA ALA A 138 -0.14 -7.68 -2.23
C ALA A 138 0.72 -8.83 -1.66
N LEU A 139 0.61 -9.12 -0.37
CA LEU A 139 1.38 -10.17 0.31
C LEU A 139 0.78 -11.57 0.14
N ARG A 140 -0.43 -11.72 -0.42
CA ARG A 140 -1.16 -13.00 -0.49
C ARG A 140 -0.35 -14.12 -1.16
N HIS A 141 0.44 -13.78 -2.16
CA HIS A 141 1.24 -14.73 -2.94
C HIS A 141 2.74 -14.62 -2.71
N VAL A 142 3.18 -13.70 -1.85
CA VAL A 142 4.59 -13.47 -1.52
C VAL A 142 5.10 -14.58 -0.61
N LYS A 143 6.28 -15.12 -0.94
CA LYS A 143 6.92 -16.18 -0.15
C LYS A 143 8.17 -15.68 0.55
N ALA A 144 8.40 -16.20 1.75
CA ALA A 144 9.68 -16.04 2.43
C ALA A 144 10.75 -16.95 1.79
N VAL A 145 12.02 -16.77 2.17
CA VAL A 145 13.17 -17.58 1.70
C VAL A 145 12.95 -19.09 1.84
N ASN A 146 12.21 -19.53 2.86
CA ASN A 146 11.90 -20.94 3.10
C ASN A 146 10.78 -21.50 2.17
N GLY A 147 10.22 -20.68 1.28
CA GLY A 147 9.16 -21.04 0.34
C GLY A 147 7.74 -21.02 0.90
N GLU A 148 7.57 -20.74 2.20
CA GLU A 148 6.28 -20.58 2.85
C GLU A 148 5.70 -19.18 2.60
N PRO A 149 4.37 -18.97 2.74
CA PRO A 149 3.80 -17.63 2.69
C PRO A 149 4.50 -16.68 3.65
N LEU A 150 4.88 -15.49 3.19
CA LEU A 150 5.64 -14.52 4.00
C LEU A 150 4.90 -14.14 5.29
N VAL A 151 3.56 -14.10 5.24
CA VAL A 151 2.72 -13.74 6.39
C VAL A 151 2.58 -14.86 7.42
N LYS A 152 2.98 -16.11 7.11
CA LYS A 152 2.79 -17.27 7.99
C LYS A 152 3.50 -17.07 9.34
N GLY A 153 2.73 -17.11 10.43
CA GLY A 153 3.23 -16.90 11.79
C GLY A 153 3.59 -15.44 12.14
N ARG A 154 3.51 -14.51 11.18
CA ARG A 154 3.79 -13.08 11.39
C ARG A 154 2.56 -12.34 11.88
N ARG A 155 2.76 -11.26 12.63
CA ARG A 155 1.72 -10.29 13.00
C ARG A 155 1.48 -9.35 11.82
N VAL A 156 0.26 -9.35 11.32
CA VAL A 156 -0.11 -8.56 10.12
C VAL A 156 -1.49 -7.93 10.29
N THR A 157 -1.71 -6.80 9.64
CA THR A 157 -3.01 -6.14 9.55
C THR A 157 -3.23 -5.64 8.12
N GLY A 158 -4.39 -5.05 7.89
CA GLY A 158 -4.89 -4.54 6.61
C GLY A 158 -6.39 -4.30 6.75
N PHE A 159 -7.03 -3.79 5.70
CA PHE A 159 -8.43 -3.40 5.76
C PHE A 159 -9.29 -4.56 6.25
N SER A 160 -10.06 -4.29 7.31
CA SER A 160 -10.75 -5.37 8.02
C SER A 160 -12.04 -5.78 7.31
N ASN A 161 -12.50 -7.01 7.59
CA ASN A 161 -13.79 -7.46 7.06
C ASN A 161 -14.95 -6.56 7.53
N SER A 162 -14.84 -5.98 8.73
CA SER A 162 -15.87 -5.08 9.28
C SER A 162 -15.90 -3.75 8.53
N GLU A 163 -14.74 -3.18 8.21
CA GLU A 163 -14.64 -1.98 7.37
C GLU A 163 -15.10 -2.24 5.93
N GLU A 164 -14.75 -3.39 5.34
CA GLU A 164 -15.21 -3.78 3.99
C GLU A 164 -16.74 -3.94 3.93
N ALA A 165 -17.32 -4.56 4.96
CA ALA A 165 -18.77 -4.69 5.07
C ALA A 165 -19.45 -3.33 5.25
N ALA A 166 -18.85 -2.42 6.01
CA ALA A 166 -19.38 -1.08 6.25
C ALA A 166 -19.41 -0.22 4.97
N VAL A 167 -18.47 -0.42 4.03
CA VAL A 167 -18.50 0.23 2.71
C VAL A 167 -19.30 -0.54 1.66
N GLY A 168 -19.86 -1.71 2.02
CA GLY A 168 -20.76 -2.49 1.18
C GLY A 168 -20.07 -3.18 -0.01
N LEU A 169 -18.79 -3.52 0.13
CA LEU A 169 -17.97 -4.05 -0.97
C LEU A 169 -17.50 -5.49 -0.76
N THR A 170 -17.92 -6.15 0.33
CA THR A 170 -17.54 -7.53 0.66
C THR A 170 -17.71 -8.53 -0.50
N GLU A 171 -18.81 -8.42 -1.24
CA GLU A 171 -19.12 -9.31 -2.38
C GLU A 171 -18.58 -8.77 -3.72
N VAL A 172 -17.89 -7.63 -3.72
CA VAL A 172 -17.33 -6.98 -4.90
C VAL A 172 -15.83 -7.24 -5.00
N VAL A 173 -15.13 -7.17 -3.88
CA VAL A 173 -13.67 -7.39 -3.83
C VAL A 173 -13.33 -8.85 -4.17
N PRO A 174 -12.20 -9.11 -4.84
CA PRO A 174 -11.83 -10.46 -5.27
C PRO A 174 -11.48 -11.37 -4.07
N PHE A 175 -11.11 -10.76 -2.94
CA PHE A 175 -10.85 -11.43 -1.68
C PHE A 175 -10.88 -10.45 -0.51
N LEU A 176 -10.96 -11.01 0.69
CA LEU A 176 -10.91 -10.28 1.95
C LEU A 176 -9.55 -10.51 2.63
N ILE A 177 -8.80 -9.44 2.90
CA ILE A 177 -7.44 -9.52 3.46
C ILE A 177 -7.41 -10.26 4.79
N GLU A 178 -8.34 -9.95 5.70
CA GLU A 178 -8.44 -10.61 7.00
C GLU A 178 -8.64 -12.13 6.87
N ASN A 179 -9.44 -12.58 5.89
CA ASN A 179 -9.66 -14.01 5.65
C ASN A 179 -8.43 -14.67 5.02
N ASP A 180 -7.85 -14.04 4.00
CA ASP A 180 -6.68 -14.59 3.31
C ASP A 180 -5.48 -14.71 4.22
N PHE A 181 -5.19 -13.69 5.02
CA PHE A 181 -4.06 -13.73 5.95
C PHE A 181 -4.23 -14.83 7.00
N LYS A 182 -5.45 -15.03 7.52
CA LYS A 182 -5.73 -16.16 8.43
C LYS A 182 -5.55 -17.50 7.72
N ALA A 183 -6.03 -17.64 6.49
CA ALA A 183 -5.89 -18.87 5.70
C ALA A 183 -4.42 -19.21 5.38
N LEU A 184 -3.58 -18.19 5.19
CA LEU A 184 -2.13 -18.33 5.01
C LEU A 184 -1.36 -18.58 6.31
N GLY A 185 -2.05 -18.65 7.46
CA GLY A 185 -1.45 -18.88 8.77
C GLY A 185 -0.83 -17.63 9.40
N GLY A 186 -1.17 -16.44 8.90
CA GLY A 186 -0.79 -15.18 9.53
C GLY A 186 -1.61 -14.87 10.78
N ASN A 187 -0.99 -14.19 11.73
CA ASN A 187 -1.64 -13.68 12.93
C ASN A 187 -2.25 -12.30 12.61
N TYR A 188 -3.39 -12.32 11.90
CA TYR A 188 -4.12 -11.10 11.57
C TYR A 188 -4.69 -10.44 12.83
N GLN A 189 -4.44 -9.15 13.01
CA GLN A 189 -4.99 -8.34 14.10
C GLN A 189 -5.59 -7.05 13.54
N LYS A 190 -6.58 -6.50 14.26
CA LYS A 190 -7.20 -5.22 13.93
C LYS A 190 -7.52 -4.42 15.18
N GLY A 191 -7.48 -3.09 15.04
CA GLY A 191 -8.06 -2.14 15.96
C GLY A 191 -9.54 -1.91 15.70
N ALA A 192 -10.08 -0.85 16.31
CA ALA A 192 -11.41 -0.39 15.97
C ALA A 192 -11.44 0.15 14.53
N ASP A 193 -12.55 -0.09 13.83
CA ASP A 193 -12.76 0.40 12.47
C ASP A 193 -12.48 1.92 12.38
N TRP A 194 -11.83 2.33 11.29
CA TRP A 194 -11.48 3.73 10.97
C TRP A 194 -10.47 4.40 11.90
N GLN A 195 -9.96 3.70 12.92
CA GLN A 195 -8.89 4.20 13.78
C GLN A 195 -7.52 3.77 13.24
N SER A 196 -6.48 4.59 13.50
CA SER A 196 -5.11 4.20 13.21
C SER A 196 -4.74 2.94 13.99
N PHE A 197 -4.31 1.93 13.26
CA PHE A 197 -3.77 0.67 13.78
C PHE A 197 -2.63 0.21 12.88
N VAL A 198 -1.45 0.02 13.47
CA VAL A 198 -0.20 -0.33 12.77
C VAL A 198 0.45 -1.49 13.51
N LEU A 199 0.96 -2.47 12.75
CA LEU A 199 1.79 -3.55 13.26
C LEU A 199 3.18 -3.48 12.64
N GLU A 200 4.18 -3.45 13.50
CA GLU A 200 5.58 -3.62 13.17
C GLU A 200 5.99 -5.06 13.57
N ASP A 201 6.35 -5.89 12.58
CA ASP A 201 6.88 -7.23 12.78
C ASP A 201 8.25 -7.33 12.07
N GLY A 202 9.30 -6.96 12.81
CA GLY A 202 10.65 -6.83 12.25
C GLY A 202 10.68 -5.74 11.18
N LEU A 203 10.95 -6.14 9.94
CA LEU A 203 11.04 -5.24 8.78
C LEU A 203 9.75 -5.15 7.96
N LEU A 204 8.69 -5.89 8.35
CA LEU A 204 7.38 -5.82 7.73
C LEU A 204 6.47 -4.92 8.56
N ILE A 205 5.98 -3.83 7.95
CA ILE A 205 5.04 -2.91 8.56
C ILE A 205 3.72 -2.94 7.78
N THR A 206 2.62 -3.15 8.49
CA THR A 206 1.27 -3.14 7.91
C THR A 206 0.37 -2.20 8.71
N GLY A 207 -0.48 -1.44 8.01
CA GLY A 207 -1.49 -0.57 8.59
C GLY A 207 -2.89 -0.93 8.12
N GLN A 208 -3.87 -0.77 9.01
CA GLN A 208 -5.23 -1.24 8.78
C GLN A 208 -6.01 -0.46 7.72
N ASN A 209 -5.95 0.87 7.70
CA ASN A 209 -6.88 1.71 6.93
C ASN A 209 -6.24 3.09 6.61
N PRO A 210 -6.94 4.04 5.95
CA PRO A 210 -6.36 5.34 5.61
C PRO A 210 -5.78 6.11 6.81
N ALA A 211 -6.41 5.99 7.99
CA ALA A 211 -5.95 6.67 9.21
C ALA A 211 -4.59 6.15 9.71
N SER A 212 -4.18 4.94 9.30
CA SER A 212 -2.88 4.36 9.61
C SER A 212 -1.74 4.84 8.69
N SER A 213 -2.05 5.48 7.55
CA SER A 213 -1.07 5.75 6.48
C SER A 213 0.18 6.48 6.95
N SER A 214 0.01 7.62 7.62
CA SER A 214 1.10 8.40 8.21
C SER A 214 1.94 7.61 9.20
N ASP A 215 1.29 6.77 10.02
CA ASP A 215 1.98 6.04 11.09
C ASP A 215 2.77 4.84 10.55
N VAL A 216 2.28 4.16 9.50
CA VAL A 216 3.06 3.17 8.75
C VAL A 216 4.31 3.82 8.14
N ALA A 217 4.16 4.99 7.51
CA ALA A 217 5.28 5.70 6.89
C ALA A 217 6.35 6.12 7.93
N LYS A 218 5.92 6.64 9.09
CA LYS A 218 6.82 6.98 10.19
C LYS A 218 7.52 5.75 10.77
N ALA A 219 6.84 4.61 10.89
CA ALA A 219 7.44 3.37 11.35
C ALA A 219 8.50 2.86 10.35
N LEU A 220 8.18 2.88 9.06
CA LEU A 220 9.11 2.52 7.98
C LEU A 220 10.37 3.41 7.99
N LEU A 221 10.19 4.72 8.20
CA LEU A 221 11.28 5.70 8.28
C LEU A 221 12.27 5.38 9.43
N LYS A 222 11.78 4.89 10.57
CA LYS A 222 12.65 4.55 11.72
C LYS A 222 13.57 3.37 11.46
N LEU A 223 13.20 2.49 10.53
CA LEU A 223 13.95 1.28 10.19
C LEU A 223 14.95 1.48 9.05
N THR A 224 14.91 2.65 8.41
CA THR A 224 15.70 3.00 7.22
C THR A 224 16.75 4.09 7.51
N ALA A 225 16.80 4.58 8.75
CA ALA A 225 17.71 5.60 9.24
C ALA A 225 19.02 5.03 9.82
#